data_AF-A0A9X1YDB8-F1
#
_entry.id   AF-A0A9X1YDB8-F1
#
_cell.length_a   1.000
_cell.length_b   1.000
_cell.length_c   1.000
_cell.angle_alpha   90.00
_cell.angle_beta   90.00
_cell.angle_gamma   90.00
#
_symmetry.space_group_name_H-M   'P 1'
#
loop_
_entity.id
_entity.type
_entity.pdbx_description
1 polymer ?
#
loop_
_entity_poly.entity_id
_entity_poly.type
_entity_poly.pdbx_seq_one_letter_code
_entity_poly.pdbx_strand_id
1 'polypeptide(L)'
;MAPPRASTATGLDSPAATPLAPADTDWLRHTLVVTGPSEAVARFAAAAAGAGVIPWVLDLDRMEEDWFLNLAAPPEGERAISLAGARILARRLRDAAHANHQRALARLDTDRRCPFDLQRLLPVPPAILRLGPEDPVSQGWLWAHWGTTRALRHVRALPAALDGRRKRMAELRVEFWSADWSPWPALRRLRRDWPDLTLDLRPHYDEKNDAPGEAEASEPERAMPRNRKGRGRTGTGRPAADRRAP
;
A
#
# COMPACT_ATOMS: atom_id res chain seq x y z
N MET A 1 15.74 -5.85 68.63
CA MET A 1 15.55 -6.91 67.61
C MET A 1 14.13 -6.76 67.08
N ALA A 2 13.98 -6.16 65.89
CA ALA A 2 12.71 -5.84 65.25
C ALA A 2 12.68 -6.49 63.85
N PRO A 3 11.53 -6.95 63.35
CA PRO A 3 11.47 -7.74 62.12
C PRO A 3 11.66 -6.87 60.85
N PRO A 4 12.12 -7.45 59.73
CA PRO A 4 12.31 -6.72 58.49
C PRO A 4 10.96 -6.42 57.82
N ARG A 5 10.85 -5.21 57.25
CA ARG A 5 9.72 -4.80 56.41
C ARG A 5 9.79 -5.51 55.06
N ALA A 6 8.78 -6.32 54.77
CA ALA A 6 8.55 -6.87 53.45
C ALA A 6 8.24 -5.73 52.48
N SER A 7 9.06 -5.59 51.44
CA SER A 7 8.83 -4.69 50.32
C SER A 7 7.92 -5.41 49.33
N THR A 8 6.62 -5.15 49.40
CA THR A 8 5.67 -5.57 48.36
C THR A 8 5.84 -4.65 47.16
N ALA A 9 6.61 -5.11 46.18
CA ALA A 9 6.59 -4.59 44.83
C ALA A 9 5.24 -4.94 44.19
N THR A 10 4.27 -4.04 44.29
CA THR A 10 3.07 -4.08 43.46
C THR A 10 3.42 -3.45 42.13
N GLY A 11 3.85 -4.28 41.17
CA GLY A 11 3.82 -3.93 39.76
C GLY A 11 2.35 -3.85 39.35
N LEU A 12 1.83 -2.63 39.25
CA LEU A 12 0.58 -2.37 38.57
C LEU A 12 0.87 -2.34 37.08
N ASP A 13 0.24 -3.30 36.39
CA ASP A 13 -0.01 -3.31 34.96
C ASP A 13 -0.19 -1.90 34.42
N SER A 14 0.81 -1.45 33.65
CA SER A 14 0.61 -0.31 32.78
C SER A 14 -0.38 -0.79 31.71
N PRO A 15 -1.59 -0.21 31.58
CA PRO A 15 -2.45 -0.56 30.46
C PRO A 15 -1.66 -0.27 29.19
N ALA A 16 -1.52 -1.29 28.33
CA ALA A 16 -0.91 -1.14 27.02
C ALA A 16 -1.56 0.08 26.36
N ALA A 17 -0.79 1.16 26.23
CA ALA A 17 -1.30 2.43 25.77
C ALA A 17 -2.01 2.18 24.44
N THR A 18 -3.33 2.45 24.41
CA THR A 18 -4.12 2.39 23.20
C THR A 18 -3.33 3.13 22.12
N PRO A 19 -2.98 2.49 20.99
CA PRO A 19 -2.23 3.17 19.95
C PRO A 19 -3.00 4.44 19.60
N LEU A 20 -2.32 5.57 19.65
CA LEU A 20 -2.88 6.89 19.38
C LEU A 20 -3.10 7.00 17.86
N ALA A 21 -4.04 6.20 17.34
CA ALA A 21 -4.53 6.28 15.98
C ALA A 21 -5.58 7.39 15.97
N PRO A 22 -5.32 8.54 15.32
CA PRO A 22 -6.32 9.58 15.17
C PRO A 22 -7.57 9.01 14.48
N ALA A 23 -8.74 9.61 14.75
CA ALA A 23 -10.00 9.17 14.13
C ALA A 23 -9.94 9.25 12.60
N ASP A 24 -9.26 10.27 12.08
CA ASP A 24 -8.95 10.44 10.68
C ASP A 24 -7.47 10.19 10.43
N THR A 25 -7.15 9.19 9.61
CA THR A 25 -5.77 8.89 9.22
C THR A 25 -5.21 10.01 8.36
N ASP A 26 -4.17 10.69 8.83
CA ASP A 26 -3.40 11.60 8.00
C ASP A 26 -2.35 10.82 7.20
N TRP A 27 -2.04 11.28 5.99
CA TRP A 27 -1.03 10.65 5.14
C TRP A 27 0.16 11.59 5.04
N LEU A 28 1.31 11.12 5.50
CA LEU A 28 2.55 11.89 5.44
C LEU A 28 3.44 11.37 4.32
N ARG A 29 3.84 12.28 3.42
CA ARG A 29 4.77 11.97 2.33
C ARG A 29 6.19 11.90 2.85
N HIS A 30 6.94 10.90 2.39
CA HIS A 30 8.31 10.66 2.79
C HIS A 30 9.20 10.37 1.59
N THR A 31 10.46 10.76 1.69
CA THR A 31 11.53 10.23 0.86
C THR A 31 12.52 9.47 1.73
N LEU A 32 12.78 8.21 1.38
CA LEU A 32 13.85 7.39 1.95
C LEU A 32 14.98 7.28 0.94
N VAL A 33 16.19 7.59 1.39
CA VAL A 33 17.43 7.41 0.65
C VAL A 33 18.25 6.33 1.34
N VAL A 34 18.64 5.30 0.60
CA VAL A 34 19.48 4.20 1.06
C VAL A 34 20.79 4.25 0.30
N THR A 35 21.90 4.47 0.98
CA THR A 35 23.25 4.52 0.38
C THR A 35 24.18 3.52 1.02
N GLY A 36 25.18 3.07 0.25
CA GLY A 36 26.19 2.12 0.73
C GLY A 36 26.93 1.44 -0.41
N PRO A 37 27.65 0.34 -0.13
CA PRO A 37 28.28 -0.48 -1.14
C PRO A 37 27.27 -0.98 -2.18
N SER A 38 27.64 -0.96 -3.46
CA SER A 38 26.71 -1.29 -4.57
C SER A 38 26.02 -2.64 -4.40
N GLU A 39 26.74 -3.66 -3.97
CA GLU A 39 26.20 -5.00 -3.74
C GLU A 39 25.21 -5.03 -2.56
N ALA A 40 25.53 -4.32 -1.47
CA ALA A 40 24.66 -4.24 -0.30
C ALA A 40 23.33 -3.54 -0.65
N VAL A 41 23.39 -2.45 -1.41
CA VAL A 41 22.20 -1.72 -1.89
C VAL A 41 21.37 -2.58 -2.83
N ALA A 42 22.00 -3.31 -3.77
CA ALA A 42 21.29 -4.21 -4.66
C ALA A 42 20.60 -5.36 -3.91
N ARG A 43 21.28 -5.96 -2.92
CA ARG A 43 20.72 -7.01 -2.06
C ARG A 43 19.55 -6.48 -1.24
N PHE A 44 19.66 -5.27 -0.69
CA PHE A 44 18.56 -4.62 0.03
C PHE A 44 17.37 -4.35 -0.89
N ALA A 45 17.60 -3.79 -2.09
CA ALA A 45 16.54 -3.51 -3.05
C ALA A 45 15.78 -4.79 -3.44
N ALA A 46 16.50 -5.90 -3.68
CA ALA A 46 15.89 -7.19 -3.98
C ALA A 46 15.10 -7.77 -2.79
N ALA A 47 15.59 -7.59 -1.56
CA ALA A 47 14.88 -7.99 -0.35
C ALA A 47 13.61 -7.16 -0.12
N ALA A 48 13.71 -5.85 -0.34
CA ALA A 48 12.62 -4.88 -0.15
C ALA A 48 11.55 -4.94 -1.24
N ALA A 49 11.89 -5.44 -2.43
CA ALA A 49 10.94 -5.54 -3.52
C ALA A 49 9.82 -6.56 -3.20
N GLY A 50 8.58 -6.13 -3.37
CA GLY A 50 7.39 -6.92 -3.01
C GLY A 50 6.10 -6.49 -3.68
N ALA A 51 5.00 -7.02 -3.14
CA ALA A 51 3.65 -6.74 -3.62
C ALA A 51 3.06 -5.45 -3.01
N GLY A 52 3.66 -4.93 -1.93
CA GLY A 52 3.21 -3.71 -1.26
C GLY A 52 1.88 -3.88 -0.51
N VAL A 53 1.55 -5.12 -0.12
CA VAL A 53 0.28 -5.44 0.56
C VAL A 53 0.56 -6.31 1.79
N ILE A 54 -0.20 -6.05 2.86
CA ILE A 54 -0.21 -6.93 4.03
C ILE A 54 -1.24 -8.04 3.77
N PRO A 55 -0.86 -9.33 3.90
CA PRO A 55 -1.74 -10.46 3.62
C PRO A 55 -2.65 -10.76 4.81
N TRP A 56 -3.51 -9.80 5.18
CA TRP A 56 -4.51 -9.97 6.24
C TRP A 56 -5.43 -11.16 5.95
N VAL A 57 -5.85 -11.87 6.99
CA VAL A 57 -6.99 -12.78 6.86
C VAL A 57 -8.25 -11.93 7.01
N LEU A 58 -9.10 -11.93 5.99
CA LEU A 58 -10.34 -11.15 5.99
C LEU A 58 -11.49 -11.97 6.60
N ASP A 59 -12.16 -11.41 7.60
CA ASP A 59 -13.46 -11.88 8.09
C ASP A 59 -14.56 -11.31 7.19
N LEU A 60 -14.84 -12.03 6.10
CA LEU A 60 -15.78 -11.58 5.08
C LEU A 60 -17.22 -11.49 5.60
N ASP A 61 -17.60 -12.33 6.56
CA ASP A 61 -18.96 -12.36 7.10
C ASP A 61 -19.18 -11.14 7.99
N ARG A 62 -18.21 -10.81 8.85
CA ARG A 62 -18.22 -9.56 9.61
C ARG A 62 -18.22 -8.32 8.71
N MET A 63 -17.40 -8.32 7.66
CA MET A 63 -17.35 -7.20 6.70
C MET A 63 -18.71 -6.99 6.00
N GLU A 64 -19.40 -8.07 5.59
CA GLU A 64 -20.76 -7.96 5.02
C GLU A 64 -21.73 -7.34 6.01
N GLU A 65 -21.69 -7.77 7.27
CA GLU A 65 -22.56 -7.23 8.32
C GLU A 65 -22.28 -5.74 8.58
N ASP A 66 -21.01 -5.35 8.72
CA ASP A 66 -20.60 -3.96 8.93
C ASP A 66 -21.06 -3.06 7.77
N TRP A 67 -20.92 -3.50 6.52
CA TRP A 67 -21.44 -2.73 5.37
C TRP A 67 -22.96 -2.70 5.34
N PHE A 68 -23.64 -3.80 5.68
CA PHE A 68 -25.10 -3.81 5.76
C PHE A 68 -25.61 -2.80 6.78
N LEU A 69 -25.03 -2.76 7.98
CA LEU A 69 -25.43 -1.84 9.04
C LEU A 69 -25.23 -0.38 8.60
N ASN A 70 -24.07 -0.06 8.02
CA ASN A 70 -23.79 1.28 7.50
C ASN A 70 -24.76 1.70 6.38
N LEU A 71 -25.16 0.77 5.51
CA LEU A 71 -26.09 1.04 4.41
C LEU A 71 -27.57 1.11 4.86
N ALA A 72 -27.94 0.37 5.90
CA ALA A 72 -29.31 0.26 6.39
C ALA A 72 -29.70 1.44 7.30
N ALA A 73 -28.73 2.07 7.97
CA ALA A 73 -28.94 3.18 8.88
C ALA A 73 -27.92 4.30 8.59
N PRO A 74 -28.09 5.03 7.46
CA PRO A 74 -27.19 6.14 7.14
C PRO A 74 -27.37 7.30 8.14
N PRO A 75 -26.40 8.22 8.22
CA PRO A 75 -26.49 9.42 9.04
C PRO A 75 -27.78 10.22 8.82
N GLU A 76 -28.19 10.96 9.84
CA GLU A 76 -29.41 11.76 9.81
C GLU A 76 -29.38 12.78 8.66
N GLY A 77 -30.40 12.76 7.79
CA GLY A 77 -30.49 13.62 6.61
C GLY A 77 -30.06 12.98 5.29
N GLU A 78 -29.50 11.78 5.31
CA GLU A 78 -29.13 11.04 4.10
C GLU A 78 -30.27 10.14 3.58
N ARG A 79 -30.28 9.88 2.26
CA ARG A 79 -31.27 8.99 1.65
C ARG A 79 -30.88 7.53 1.90
N ALA A 80 -31.66 6.86 2.75
CA ALA A 80 -31.52 5.42 2.95
C ALA A 80 -31.95 4.63 1.70
N ILE A 81 -31.18 3.58 1.38
CA ILE A 81 -31.62 2.53 0.46
C ILE A 81 -32.54 1.55 1.21
N SER A 82 -33.34 0.77 0.47
CA SER A 82 -34.18 -0.24 1.11
C SER A 82 -33.32 -1.30 1.81
N LEU A 83 -33.82 -1.89 2.90
CA LEU A 83 -33.11 -2.96 3.64
C LEU A 83 -32.72 -4.13 2.72
N ALA A 84 -33.61 -4.50 1.79
CA ALA A 84 -33.33 -5.52 0.78
C ALA A 84 -32.19 -5.09 -0.16
N GLY A 85 -32.20 -3.81 -0.58
CA GLY A 85 -31.12 -3.21 -1.37
C GLY A 85 -29.78 -3.19 -0.63
N ALA A 86 -29.77 -2.77 0.64
CA ALA A 86 -28.59 -2.76 1.50
C ALA A 86 -27.97 -4.16 1.62
N ARG A 87 -28.79 -5.19 1.82
CA ARG A 87 -28.31 -6.57 1.92
C ARG A 87 -27.70 -7.06 0.60
N ILE A 88 -28.30 -6.74 -0.55
CA ILE A 88 -27.74 -7.10 -1.87
C ILE A 88 -26.41 -6.38 -2.09
N LEU A 89 -26.34 -5.09 -1.77
CA LEU A 89 -25.12 -4.31 -1.97
C LEU A 89 -23.98 -4.79 -1.05
N ALA A 90 -24.26 -5.05 0.23
CA ALA A 90 -23.29 -5.60 1.18
C ALA A 90 -22.68 -6.93 0.68
N ARG A 91 -23.51 -7.86 0.19
CA ARG A 91 -23.03 -9.11 -0.44
C ARG A 91 -22.13 -8.86 -1.65
N ARG A 92 -22.49 -7.91 -2.51
CA ARG A 92 -21.66 -7.55 -3.68
C ARG A 92 -20.32 -6.98 -3.26
N LEU A 93 -20.30 -6.13 -2.24
CA LEU A 93 -19.06 -5.59 -1.68
C LEU A 93 -18.18 -6.71 -1.10
N ARG A 94 -18.78 -7.69 -0.42
CA ARG A 94 -18.09 -8.89 0.10
C ARG A 94 -17.45 -9.70 -1.00
N ASP A 95 -18.20 -10.03 -2.04
CA ASP A 95 -17.68 -10.82 -3.15
C ASP A 95 -16.58 -10.07 -3.91
N ALA A 96 -16.73 -8.76 -4.08
CA ALA A 96 -15.70 -7.91 -4.69
C ALA A 96 -14.44 -7.83 -3.83
N ALA A 97 -14.57 -7.63 -2.52
CA ALA A 97 -13.45 -7.59 -1.58
C ALA A 97 -12.72 -8.94 -1.55
N HIS A 98 -13.45 -10.05 -1.49
CA HIS A 98 -12.87 -11.39 -1.54
C HIS A 98 -12.10 -11.61 -2.85
N ALA A 99 -12.70 -11.30 -4.00
CA ALA A 99 -12.02 -11.46 -5.29
C ALA A 99 -10.76 -10.60 -5.41
N ASN A 100 -10.81 -9.35 -4.95
CA ASN A 100 -9.66 -8.45 -4.94
C ASN A 100 -8.57 -8.94 -4.00
N HIS A 101 -8.94 -9.44 -2.82
CA HIS A 101 -8.02 -10.00 -1.85
C HIS A 101 -7.31 -11.26 -2.39
N GLN A 102 -8.05 -12.19 -3.00
CA GLN A 102 -7.47 -13.38 -3.63
C GLN A 102 -6.46 -13.01 -4.73
N ARG A 103 -6.77 -12.00 -5.56
CA ARG A 103 -5.82 -11.49 -6.57
C ARG A 103 -4.58 -10.85 -5.94
N ALA A 104 -4.71 -10.20 -4.78
CA ALA A 104 -3.57 -9.65 -4.06
C ALA A 104 -2.69 -10.78 -3.49
N LEU A 105 -3.29 -11.78 -2.84
CA LEU A 105 -2.58 -12.93 -2.29
C LEU A 105 -1.84 -13.73 -3.36
N ALA A 106 -2.47 -13.99 -4.52
CA ALA A 106 -1.87 -14.74 -5.63
C ALA A 106 -0.59 -14.09 -6.19
N ARG A 107 -0.38 -12.79 -5.91
CA ARG A 107 0.75 -12.00 -6.41
C ARG A 107 1.87 -11.82 -5.39
N LEU A 108 1.69 -12.23 -4.13
CA LEU A 108 2.67 -11.97 -3.07
C LEU A 108 4.09 -12.46 -3.41
N ASP A 109 4.18 -13.67 -3.95
CA ASP A 109 5.47 -14.30 -4.20
C ASP A 109 6.11 -13.87 -5.52
N THR A 110 5.35 -13.29 -6.45
CA THR A 110 5.81 -12.98 -7.82
C THR A 110 5.90 -11.49 -8.09
N ASP A 111 5.10 -10.67 -7.42
CA ASP A 111 5.09 -9.22 -7.63
C ASP A 111 6.25 -8.57 -6.88
N ARG A 112 7.02 -7.77 -7.62
CA ARG A 112 8.19 -7.03 -7.15
C ARG A 112 8.11 -5.55 -7.55
N ARG A 113 6.92 -5.07 -7.92
CA ARG A 113 6.71 -3.69 -8.40
C ARG A 113 6.76 -2.66 -7.28
N CYS A 114 6.49 -3.04 -6.03
CA CYS A 114 6.70 -2.17 -4.88
C CYS A 114 8.19 -2.19 -4.52
N PRO A 115 8.93 -1.08 -4.66
CA PRO A 115 10.38 -1.07 -4.45
C PRO A 115 10.79 -1.05 -2.97
N PHE A 116 9.85 -0.79 -2.05
CA PHE A 116 10.08 -0.76 -0.62
C PHE A 116 8.85 -1.28 0.14
N ASP A 117 8.78 -2.60 0.30
CA ASP A 117 7.69 -3.31 0.97
C ASP A 117 8.10 -3.72 2.40
N LEU A 118 7.49 -3.10 3.40
CA LEU A 118 7.74 -3.45 4.80
C LEU A 118 7.31 -4.88 5.14
N GLN A 119 6.32 -5.45 4.45
CA GLN A 119 5.92 -6.85 4.68
C GLN A 119 7.01 -7.84 4.25
N ARG A 120 7.84 -7.49 3.26
CA ARG A 120 8.97 -8.31 2.82
C ARG A 120 10.15 -8.23 3.78
N LEU A 121 10.39 -7.04 4.33
CA LEU A 121 11.53 -6.78 5.20
C LEU A 121 11.25 -7.15 6.67
N LEU A 122 10.04 -6.86 7.15
CA LEU A 122 9.60 -6.95 8.53
C LEU A 122 8.18 -7.56 8.59
N PRO A 123 8.04 -8.86 8.26
CA PRO A 123 6.73 -9.48 8.05
C PRO A 123 5.85 -9.44 9.29
N VAL A 124 4.58 -9.10 9.11
CA VAL A 124 3.54 -9.23 10.12
C VAL A 124 3.34 -10.72 10.47
N PRO A 125 3.39 -11.13 11.74
CA PRO A 125 3.24 -12.52 12.16
C PRO A 125 1.85 -13.08 11.82
N PRO A 126 1.73 -14.39 11.52
CA PRO A 126 0.44 -15.03 11.22
C PRO A 126 -0.62 -14.85 12.30
N ALA A 127 -0.23 -14.81 13.58
CA ALA A 127 -1.17 -14.59 14.68
C ALA A 127 -1.82 -13.19 14.61
N ILE A 128 -1.07 -12.17 14.19
CA ILE A 128 -1.57 -10.80 14.00
C ILE A 128 -2.38 -10.71 12.70
N LEU A 129 -1.91 -11.34 11.62
CA LEU A 129 -2.63 -11.36 10.34
C LEU A 129 -4.06 -11.89 10.45
N ARG A 130 -4.32 -12.85 11.37
CA ARG A 130 -5.65 -13.42 11.61
C ARG A 130 -6.65 -12.46 12.27
N LEU A 131 -6.15 -11.45 12.98
CA LEU A 131 -7.01 -10.47 13.65
C LEU A 131 -7.58 -9.44 12.66
N GLY A 132 -6.91 -9.25 11.53
CA GLY A 132 -7.31 -8.31 10.49
C GLY A 132 -6.81 -6.88 10.72
N PRO A 133 -7.03 -5.98 9.76
CA PRO A 133 -6.43 -4.64 9.74
C PRO A 133 -7.00 -3.66 10.78
N GLU A 134 -8.27 -3.84 11.16
CA GLU A 134 -8.98 -2.92 12.06
C GLU A 134 -8.93 -3.36 13.53
N ASP A 135 -8.34 -4.52 13.82
CA ASP A 135 -8.19 -4.99 15.20
C ASP A 135 -7.15 -4.13 15.96
N PRO A 136 -7.47 -3.64 17.18
CA PRO A 136 -6.56 -2.80 17.96
C PRO A 136 -5.20 -3.47 18.24
N VAL A 137 -5.15 -4.79 18.39
CA VAL A 137 -3.91 -5.54 18.59
C VAL A 137 -3.07 -5.55 17.32
N SER A 138 -3.70 -5.68 16.15
CA SER A 138 -3.01 -5.53 14.86
C SER A 138 -2.43 -4.14 14.68
N GLN A 139 -3.24 -3.11 14.93
CA GLN A 139 -2.79 -1.72 14.83
C GLN A 139 -1.68 -1.42 15.83
N GLY A 140 -1.80 -1.92 17.06
CA GLY A 140 -0.76 -1.80 18.09
C GLY A 140 0.55 -2.51 17.71
N TRP A 141 0.47 -3.68 17.08
CA TRP A 141 1.65 -4.38 16.58
C TRP A 141 2.35 -3.57 15.46
N LEU A 142 1.59 -3.10 14.48
CA LEU A 142 2.12 -2.29 13.38
C LEU A 142 2.72 -0.98 13.90
N TRP A 143 2.06 -0.33 14.85
CA TRP A 143 2.58 0.85 15.51
C TRP A 143 3.93 0.56 16.18
N ALA A 144 4.01 -0.49 16.99
CA ALA A 144 5.23 -0.83 17.73
C ALA A 144 6.40 -1.24 16.82
N HIS A 145 6.12 -1.93 15.70
CA HIS A 145 7.16 -2.56 14.88
C HIS A 145 7.46 -1.79 13.60
N TRP A 146 6.47 -1.12 13.02
CA TRP A 146 6.61 -0.31 11.82
C TRP A 146 6.59 1.18 12.12
N GLY A 147 5.85 1.64 13.14
CA GLY A 147 5.63 3.06 13.46
C GLY A 147 4.51 3.71 12.65
N THR A 148 3.66 2.90 12.04
CA THR A 148 2.49 3.31 11.25
C THR A 148 1.44 2.24 11.47
N THR A 149 0.16 2.61 11.50
CA THR A 149 -0.97 1.71 11.73
C THR A 149 -1.47 1.03 10.44
N ARG A 150 -0.95 1.46 9.28
CA ARG A 150 -1.31 0.93 7.96
C ARG A 150 -0.06 0.61 7.13
N ALA A 151 -0.27 -0.13 6.03
CA ALA A 151 0.76 -0.34 5.02
C ALA A 151 1.17 0.98 4.35
N LEU A 152 2.41 1.05 3.86
CA LEU A 152 2.87 2.19 3.07
C LEU A 152 2.07 2.30 1.75
N ARG A 153 1.76 3.53 1.33
CA ARG A 153 1.03 3.81 0.09
C ARG A 153 1.90 4.52 -0.94
N HIS A 154 1.52 4.38 -2.21
CA HIS A 154 2.16 5.00 -3.37
C HIS A 154 3.68 4.88 -3.38
N VAL A 155 4.18 3.70 -2.98
CA VAL A 155 5.63 3.45 -2.92
C VAL A 155 6.18 3.43 -4.34
N ARG A 156 7.10 4.35 -4.65
CA ARG A 156 7.72 4.47 -5.97
C ARG A 156 9.21 4.74 -5.87
N ALA A 157 9.97 4.21 -6.83
CA ALA A 157 11.38 4.51 -6.96
C ALA A 157 11.54 5.91 -7.55
N LEU A 158 12.50 6.66 -7.03
CA LEU A 158 12.93 7.95 -7.57
C LEU A 158 14.29 7.78 -8.27
N PRO A 159 14.65 8.65 -9.21
CA PRO A 159 15.98 8.68 -9.78
C PRO A 159 17.05 8.81 -8.69
N ALA A 160 18.10 7.99 -8.77
CA ALA A 160 19.25 8.09 -7.89
C ALA A 160 20.02 9.39 -8.16
N ALA A 161 20.46 10.07 -7.09
CA ALA A 161 21.27 11.28 -7.21
C ALA A 161 22.77 10.98 -7.31
N LEU A 162 23.22 9.82 -6.82
CA LEU A 162 24.63 9.43 -6.87
C LEU A 162 25.11 9.18 -8.31
N ASP A 163 26.23 9.79 -8.70
CA ASP A 163 26.86 9.56 -10.02
C ASP A 163 27.33 8.10 -10.14
N GLY A 164 26.76 7.36 -11.09
CA GLY A 164 27.08 5.96 -11.38
C GLY A 164 28.54 5.69 -11.77
N ARG A 165 29.35 6.74 -12.00
CA ARG A 165 30.81 6.63 -12.14
C ARG A 165 31.50 6.16 -10.86
N ARG A 166 30.87 6.33 -9.68
CA ARG A 166 31.34 5.74 -8.42
C ARG A 166 30.94 4.26 -8.33
N LYS A 167 31.57 3.40 -9.14
CA LYS A 167 31.19 1.98 -9.32
C LYS A 167 31.00 1.15 -8.04
N ARG A 168 31.59 1.55 -6.91
CA ARG A 168 31.53 0.82 -5.62
C ARG A 168 30.42 1.30 -4.68
N MET A 169 29.78 2.43 -4.95
CA MET A 169 28.69 2.96 -4.14
C MET A 169 27.42 3.09 -4.98
N ALA A 170 26.28 2.82 -4.36
CA ALA A 170 24.98 2.99 -4.98
C ALA A 170 24.02 3.73 -4.06
N GLU A 171 22.93 4.17 -4.65
CA GLU A 171 21.81 4.82 -3.97
C GLU A 171 20.51 4.20 -4.48
N LEU A 172 19.66 3.79 -3.53
CA LEU A 172 18.25 3.52 -3.78
C LEU A 172 17.46 4.68 -3.15
N ARG A 173 16.62 5.32 -3.95
CA ARG A 173 15.74 6.38 -3.49
C ARG A 173 14.30 5.99 -3.73
N VAL A 174 13.47 6.08 -2.69
CA VAL A 174 12.05 5.77 -2.77
C VAL A 174 11.22 6.87 -2.14
N GLU A 175 10.05 7.14 -2.72
CA GLU A 175 9.01 7.94 -2.12
C GLU A 175 7.85 7.04 -1.70
N PHE A 176 7.20 7.37 -0.59
CA PHE A 176 6.00 6.69 -0.12
C PHE A 176 5.19 7.59 0.82
N TRP A 177 3.99 7.15 1.16
CA TRP A 177 3.14 7.73 2.18
C TRP A 177 2.95 6.76 3.33
N SER A 178 3.02 7.26 4.57
CA SER A 178 2.73 6.49 5.78
C SER A 178 1.60 7.13 6.57
N ALA A 179 0.84 6.30 7.28
CA ALA A 179 -0.27 6.73 8.10
C ALA A 179 0.23 7.40 9.38
N ASP A 180 -0.17 8.64 9.59
CA ASP A 180 -0.03 9.50 10.77
C ASP A 180 1.42 9.87 11.17
N TRP A 181 2.38 8.99 10.91
CA TRP A 181 3.74 9.08 11.42
C TRP A 181 4.77 8.48 10.47
N SER A 182 6.02 8.93 10.62
CA SER A 182 7.17 8.31 9.96
C SER A 182 7.42 6.89 10.49
N PRO A 183 7.79 5.91 9.65
CA PRO A 183 8.01 4.51 10.04
C PRO A 183 9.37 4.30 10.77
N TRP A 184 9.64 5.11 11.79
CA TRP A 184 10.92 5.10 12.51
C TRP A 184 11.27 3.78 13.20
N PRO A 185 10.34 3.07 13.87
CA PRO A 185 10.58 1.73 14.40
C PRO A 185 11.08 0.75 13.32
N ALA A 186 10.45 0.73 12.14
CA ALA A 186 10.93 -0.08 11.02
C ALA A 186 12.35 0.31 10.62
N LEU A 187 12.62 1.61 10.39
CA LEU A 187 13.96 2.04 9.98
C LEU A 187 15.04 1.76 11.03
N ARG A 188 14.71 1.88 12.33
CA ARG A 188 15.61 1.51 13.42
C ARG A 188 15.96 0.03 13.40
N ARG A 189 15.03 -0.83 13.00
CA ARG A 189 15.30 -2.27 12.85
C ARG A 189 16.13 -2.54 11.60
N LEU A 190 15.75 -1.95 10.46
CA LEU A 190 16.48 -2.10 9.21
C LEU A 190 17.94 -1.65 9.31
N ARG A 191 18.23 -0.54 10.01
CA ARG A 191 19.62 -0.09 10.25
C ARG A 191 20.46 -1.10 11.05
N ARG A 192 19.84 -1.95 11.88
CA ARG A 192 20.54 -3.02 12.60
C ARG A 192 20.75 -4.25 11.73
N ASP A 193 19.75 -4.60 10.93
CA ASP A 193 19.80 -5.77 10.05
C ASP A 193 20.67 -5.52 8.80
N TRP A 194 20.88 -4.25 8.43
CA TRP A 194 21.68 -3.80 7.29
C TRP A 194 22.73 -2.75 7.71
N PRO A 195 23.74 -3.15 8.50
CA PRO A 195 24.69 -2.21 9.09
C PRO A 195 25.60 -1.51 8.07
N ASP A 196 25.79 -2.10 6.89
CA ASP A 196 26.61 -1.52 5.80
C ASP A 196 25.87 -0.42 5.02
N LEU A 197 24.60 -0.16 5.35
CA LEU A 197 23.75 0.80 4.67
C LEU A 197 23.44 2.00 5.56
N THR A 198 23.42 3.18 4.95
CA THR A 198 22.86 4.39 5.55
C THR A 198 21.45 4.60 5.02
N LEU A 199 20.48 4.64 5.94
CA LEU A 199 19.07 4.91 5.64
C LEU A 199 18.74 6.32 6.14
N ASP A 200 18.52 7.27 5.24
CA ASP A 200 18.11 8.66 5.53
C ASP A 200 16.63 8.86 5.16
N LEU A 201 15.80 9.26 6.13
CA LEU A 201 14.37 9.46 5.93
C LEU A 201 14.03 10.93 6.11
N ARG A 202 13.35 11.49 5.12
CA ARG A 202 12.90 12.87 5.10
C ARG A 202 11.38 12.91 4.99
N PRO A 203 10.66 13.29 6.06
CA PRO A 203 9.26 13.65 5.97
C PRO A 203 9.09 14.99 5.24
N HIS A 204 8.03 15.12 4.46
CA HIS A 204 7.64 16.36 3.79
C HIS A 204 6.36 16.87 4.45
N TYR A 205 6.49 17.90 5.28
CA TYR A 205 5.38 18.49 6.04
C TYR A 205 4.73 19.68 5.31
N ASP A 206 5.43 20.26 4.33
CA ASP A 206 4.97 21.39 3.54
C ASP A 206 4.77 20.98 2.09
N GLU A 207 3.51 20.78 1.73
CA GLU A 207 2.92 20.96 0.41
C GLU A 207 1.42 20.72 0.63
N LYS A 208 0.56 21.55 0.02
CA LYS A 208 -0.89 21.32 0.02
C LYS A 208 -1.13 19.84 -0.23
N ASN A 209 -1.96 19.25 0.61
CA ASN A 209 -2.36 17.85 0.60
C ASN A 209 -3.01 17.52 -0.76
N ASP A 210 -2.22 17.37 -1.80
CA ASP A 210 -2.57 16.62 -3.00
C ASP A 210 -2.46 15.13 -2.61
N ALA A 211 -3.18 14.77 -1.54
CA ALA A 211 -3.66 13.41 -1.41
C ALA A 211 -4.34 13.10 -2.75
N PRO A 212 -4.03 11.98 -3.40
CA PRO A 212 -4.77 11.62 -4.59
C PRO A 212 -6.23 11.51 -4.17
N GLY A 213 -7.03 12.50 -4.56
CA GLY A 213 -8.48 12.37 -4.62
C GLY A 213 -8.75 11.05 -5.30
N GLU A 214 -9.66 10.28 -4.71
CA GLU A 214 -10.23 9.08 -5.29
C GLU A 214 -10.32 9.31 -6.79
N ALA A 215 -9.51 8.59 -7.56
CA ALA A 215 -9.51 8.74 -9.00
C ALA A 215 -10.91 8.35 -9.45
N GLU A 216 -11.74 9.36 -9.68
CA GLU A 216 -12.98 9.23 -10.41
C GLU A 216 -12.65 8.39 -11.62
N ALA A 217 -13.35 7.26 -11.70
CA ALA A 217 -13.32 6.37 -12.84
C ALA A 217 -13.67 7.19 -14.08
N SER A 218 -12.64 7.72 -14.72
CA SER A 218 -12.74 8.33 -16.03
C SER A 218 -13.06 7.19 -16.98
N GLU A 219 -14.34 7.10 -17.31
CA GLU A 219 -14.89 6.19 -18.31
C GLU A 219 -14.00 6.16 -19.56
N PRO A 220 -13.71 4.99 -20.14
CA PRO A 220 -13.13 4.95 -21.46
C PRO A 220 -14.19 5.45 -22.44
N GLU A 221 -13.99 6.67 -22.93
CA GLU A 221 -14.76 7.26 -24.03
C GLU A 221 -14.77 6.28 -25.21
N ARG A 222 -15.93 5.64 -25.40
CA ARG A 222 -16.23 4.78 -26.54
C ARG A 222 -16.05 5.58 -27.83
N ALA A 223 -14.90 5.39 -28.49
CA ALA A 223 -14.73 5.81 -29.87
C ALA A 223 -15.67 4.98 -30.78
N MET A 224 -16.88 5.49 -31.03
CA MET A 224 -17.70 5.03 -32.15
C MET A 224 -17.24 5.68 -33.46
N PRO A 225 -17.23 4.92 -34.56
CA PRO A 225 -16.63 5.34 -35.83
C PRO A 225 -17.49 6.37 -36.56
N ARG A 226 -16.85 7.48 -36.98
CA ARG A 226 -17.45 8.46 -37.88
C ARG A 226 -17.57 7.87 -39.29
N ASN A 227 -18.81 7.52 -39.63
CA ASN A 227 -19.32 7.18 -40.94
C ASN A 227 -19.01 8.31 -41.95
N ARG A 228 -18.17 8.03 -42.96
CA ARG A 228 -17.91 8.93 -44.09
C ARG A 228 -18.31 8.23 -45.40
N LYS A 229 -19.60 8.32 -45.75
CA LYS A 229 -20.09 8.24 -47.14
C LYS A 229 -20.28 9.68 -47.63
N GLY A 230 -19.88 10.13 -48.80
CA GLY A 230 -19.23 9.47 -49.93
C GLY A 230 -19.05 10.47 -51.10
N ARG A 231 -18.80 9.91 -52.29
CA ARG A 231 -18.61 10.54 -53.62
C ARG A 231 -17.24 11.19 -53.82
N GLY A 232 -16.38 10.78 -54.76
CA GLY A 232 -16.53 9.88 -55.89
C GLY A 232 -15.98 10.56 -57.15
N ARG A 233 -15.07 9.93 -57.89
CA ARG A 233 -14.99 9.97 -59.37
C ARG A 233 -13.86 9.08 -59.89
N THR A 234 -14.27 8.16 -60.79
CA THR A 234 -13.62 7.72 -62.05
C THR A 234 -12.12 7.39 -61.99
N GLY A 235 -11.62 6.18 -62.18
CA GLY A 235 -12.07 5.10 -63.07
C GLY A 235 -11.24 5.13 -64.36
N THR A 236 -10.31 4.19 -64.52
CA THR A 236 -9.89 3.49 -65.77
C THR A 236 -8.62 2.66 -65.51
N GLY A 237 -8.52 1.48 -66.15
CA GLY A 237 -7.23 0.83 -66.46
C GLY A 237 -6.99 -0.55 -65.86
N ARG A 238 -7.32 -1.60 -66.62
CA ARG A 238 -7.00 -3.02 -66.39
C ARG A 238 -5.47 -3.32 -66.57
N PRO A 239 -5.01 -4.51 -66.14
CA PRO A 239 -3.62 -4.78 -65.74
C PRO A 239 -2.76 -5.38 -66.86
N ALA A 240 -1.44 -5.36 -66.68
CA ALA A 240 -0.56 -6.38 -67.26
C ALA A 240 0.86 -6.37 -66.64
N ALA A 241 1.40 -7.57 -66.54
CA ALA A 241 2.81 -7.94 -66.69
C ALA A 241 3.77 -7.65 -65.53
N ASP A 242 3.76 -8.62 -64.62
CA ASP A 242 4.96 -9.19 -64.01
C ASP A 242 5.96 -9.62 -65.10
N ARG A 243 7.12 -8.96 -65.16
CA ARG A 243 8.34 -9.46 -65.81
C ARG A 243 9.57 -9.01 -65.03
N ARG A 244 10.24 -10.02 -64.47
CA ARG A 244 11.65 -10.05 -64.10
C ARG A 244 12.56 -9.39 -65.14
N ALA A 245 13.60 -8.70 -64.65
CA ALA A 245 14.97 -8.76 -65.17
C ALA A 245 15.92 -8.17 -64.10
N PRO A 246 17.21 -8.59 -64.06
CA PRO A 246 18.20 -8.10 -63.12
C PRO A 246 18.54 -6.61 -63.30
#